data_AF-A0A2I0QAZ3-F1
#
_entry.id   AF-A0A2I0QAZ3-F1
#
_cell.length_a   1.000
_cell.length_b   1.000
_cell.length_c   1.000
_cell.angle_alpha   90.00
_cell.angle_beta   90.00
_cell.angle_gamma   90.00
#
_symmetry.space_group_name_H-M   'P 1'
#
loop_
_entity.id
_entity.type
_entity.pdbx_description
1 polymer ?
#
loop_
_entity_poly.entity_id
_entity_poly.type
_entity_poly.pdbx_seq_one_letter_code
_entity_poly.pdbx_strand_id
1 'polypeptide(L)' 'MQDTWISYDLQGNKTAIATYNNGKKEGVWTYFKTDKINVVTYKDNKLIDVKENALVVNV' A
#
# COMPACT_ATOMS: atom_id res chain seq x y z
N MET A 1 17.02 6.72 6.79
CA MET A 1 16.95 5.63 5.82
C MET A 1 15.50 5.48 5.40
N GLN A 2 15.25 5.44 4.09
CA GLN A 2 13.93 5.14 3.54
C GLN A 2 13.93 3.68 3.09
N ASP A 3 13.00 2.91 3.64
CA ASP A 3 12.90 1.47 3.43
C ASP A 3 11.55 1.16 2.77
N THR A 4 11.56 0.30 1.76
CA THR A 4 10.33 -0.18 1.10
C THR A 4 10.16 -1.65 1.37
N TRP A 5 8.99 -2.01 1.89
CA TRP A 5 8.61 -3.36 2.25
C TRP A 5 7.51 -3.84 1.32
N ILE A 6 7.63 -5.09 0.85
CA ILE A 6 6.63 -5.73 0.01
C ILE A 6 6.14 -6.96 0.75
N SER A 7 4.83 -7.03 0.97
CA SER A 7 4.17 -8.18 1.56
C SER A 7 3.62 -9.09 0.46
N TYR A 8 3.73 -10.39 0.69
CA TYR A 8 3.25 -11.43 -0.22
C TYR A 8 2.26 -12.33 0.54
N ASP A 9 1.28 -12.89 -0.18
CA ASP A 9 0.43 -13.96 0.34
C ASP A 9 1.17 -15.31 0.36
N LEU A 10 0.50 -16.35 0.85
CA LEU A 10 1.03 -17.72 0.88
C LEU A 10 1.28 -18.32 -0.52
N GLN A 11 0.73 -17.71 -1.56
CA GLN A 11 0.89 -18.13 -2.96
C GLN A 11 2.00 -17.33 -3.67
N GLY A 12 2.60 -16.33 -3.01
CA GLY A 12 3.62 -15.46 -3.59
C GLY A 12 3.08 -14.24 -4.34
N ASN A 13 1.78 -13.95 -4.27
CA ASN A 13 1.19 -12.75 -4.85
C ASN A 13 1.43 -11.55 -3.93
N LYS A 14 1.74 -10.39 -4.52
CA LYS A 14 1.92 -9.15 -3.75
C LYS A 14 0.60 -8.72 -3.13
N THR A 15 0.60 -8.48 -1.82
CA THR A 15 -0.58 -8.02 -1.05
C THR A 15 -0.43 -6.59 -0.57
N ALA A 16 0.80 -6.12 -0.34
CA ALA A 16 1.04 -4.74 0.06
C ALA A 16 2.43 -4.25 -0.34
N ILE A 17 2.55 -2.95 -0.57
CA ILE A 17 3.81 -2.20 -0.65
C ILE A 17 3.72 -1.08 0.38
N ALA A 18 4.69 -1.01 1.27
CA ALA A 18 4.73 -0.07 2.39
C ALA A 18 6.08 0.63 2.44
N THR A 19 6.07 1.95 2.60
CA THR A 19 7.27 2.77 2.72
C THR A 19 7.44 3.27 4.15
N TYR A 20 8.65 3.17 4.66
CA TYR A 20 9.01 3.63 5.99
C TYR A 20 10.20 4.58 5.91
N ASN A 21 10.20 5.59 6.76
CA ASN A 21 11.35 6.46 6.96
C ASN A 21 11.75 6.41 8.44
N ASN A 22 12.96 5.94 8.72
CA ASN A 22 13.48 5.74 10.08
C ASN A 22 12.49 4.97 11.00
N GLY A 23 11.89 3.89 10.48
CA GLY A 23 10.92 3.06 11.21
C GLY A 23 9.51 3.64 11.35
N LYS A 24 9.26 4.85 10.84
CA LYS A 24 7.93 5.46 10.80
C LYS A 24 7.28 5.25 9.44
N LYS A 25 5.96 5.05 9.42
CA LYS A 25 5.18 4.97 8.18
C LYS A 25 5.23 6.33 7.48
N GLU A 26 5.84 6.36 6.30
CA GLU A 26 6.01 7.58 5.52
C GLU A 26 6.03 7.25 4.04
N GLY A 27 5.25 7.98 3.24
CA GLY A 27 5.09 7.76 1.80
C GLY A 27 3.81 7.01 1.45
N VAL A 28 3.78 6.42 0.26
CA VAL A 28 2.58 5.83 -0.33
C VAL A 28 2.57 4.32 -0.10
N TRP A 29 1.50 3.86 0.56
CA TRP A 29 1.27 2.47 0.86
C TRP A 29 0.18 1.94 -0.05
N THR A 30 0.47 0.87 -0.78
CA THR A 30 -0.48 0.27 -1.72
C THR A 30 -0.85 -1.11 -1.23
N TYR A 31 -2.14 -1.37 -1.06
CA TYR A 31 -2.69 -2.66 -0.69
C TYR A 31 -3.43 -3.24 -1.88
N PHE A 32 -3.00 -4.42 -2.31
CA PHE A 32 -3.61 -5.17 -3.39
C PHE A 32 -4.60 -6.15 -2.78
N LYS A 33 -5.88 -5.98 -3.13
CA LYS A 33 -6.93 -6.97 -2.88
C LYS A 33 -7.39 -7.53 -4.22
N THR A 34 -8.10 -8.66 -4.16
CA THR A 34 -8.59 -9.39 -5.34
C THR A 34 -9.44 -8.52 -6.28
N ASP A 35 -10.20 -7.58 -5.72
CA ASP A 35 -11.22 -6.76 -6.40
C ASP A 35 -10.87 -5.27 -6.46
N LYS A 36 -9.85 -4.83 -5.71
CA LYS A 36 -9.54 -3.41 -5.55
C LYS A 36 -8.11 -3.15 -5.08
N ILE A 37 -7.64 -1.95 -5.36
CA ILE A 37 -6.37 -1.44 -4.89
C ILE A 37 -6.64 -0.27 -3.95
N ASN A 38 -6.10 -0.34 -2.74
CA ASN A 38 -6.17 0.75 -1.78
C ASN A 38 -4.82 1.43 -1.69
N VAL A 39 -4.76 2.71 -2.02
CA VAL A 39 -3.56 3.54 -1.94
C VAL A 39 -3.74 4.48 -0.76
N VAL A 40 -2.91 4.34 0.26
CA VAL A 40 -2.94 5.13 1.50
C VAL A 40 -1.65 5.92 1.60
N THR A 41 -1.75 7.23 1.79
CA THR A 41 -0.56 8.08 1.98
C THR A 41 -0.35 8.32 3.47
N TYR A 42 0.83 7.97 3.96
CA TYR A 42 1.26 8.24 5.34
C TYR A 42 2.34 9.33 5.38
N LYS A 43 2.33 10.12 6.46
CA LYS A 43 3.40 11.07 6.78
C LYS A 43 3.60 11.10 8.29
N ASP A 44 4.80 10.78 8.76
CA ASP A 44 5.13 10.73 10.19
C ASP A 44 4.10 9.90 11.01
N ASN A 45 3.79 8.68 10.54
CA ASN A 45 2.76 7.78 11.10
C ASN A 45 1.30 8.27 10.99
N LYS A 46 1.03 9.44 10.42
CA LYS A 46 -0.32 9.95 10.22
C LYS A 46 -0.84 9.58 8.84
N LEU A 47 -2.07 9.11 8.77
CA LEU A 47 -2.79 8.92 7.52
C LEU A 47 -3.19 10.28 6.98
N ILE A 48 -2.72 10.60 5.77
CA ILE A 48 -2.97 11.86 5.09
C ILE A 48 -4.08 11.72 4.07
N ASP A 49 -4.08 10.61 3.34
CA ASP A 49 -5.01 10.38 2.23
C ASP A 49 -5.26 8.89 2.03
N VAL A 50 -6.48 8.56 1.59
CA VAL A 50 -6.88 7.19 1.22
C VAL A 50 -7.61 7.26 -0.10
N LYS A 51 -7.09 6.56 -1.10
CA LYS A 51 -7.71 6.37 -2.39
C LYS A 51 -8.01 4.90 -2.57
N GLU A 52 -9.27 4.61 -2.85
CA GLU A 52 -9.69 3.27 -3.27
C GLU A 52 -9.89 3.31 -4.79
N ASN A 53 -9.13 2.49 -5.49
CA ASN A 53 -9.32 2.23 -6.90
C ASN A 53 -9.98 0.85 -7.00
N ALA A 54 -11.28 0.85 -7.26
CA ALA A 54 -11.95 -0.37 -7.72
C ALA A 54 -11.29 -0.78 -9.05
N LEU A 55 -10.89 -2.05 -9.17
CA LEU A 55 -10.51 -2.60 -10.47
C LEU A 55 -11.81 -2.79 -11.24
N VAL A 56 -12.36 -1.70 -11.77
CA VAL A 56 -13.50 -1.78 -12.69
C VAL A 56 -12.95 -2.45 -13.95
N VAL A 57 -13.19 -3.75 -14.07
CA VAL A 57 -13.08 -4.44 -15.34
C VAL A 57 -14.15 -3.79 -16.21
N ASN A 58 -13.75 -2.84 -17.05
CA ASN A 58 -14.61 -2.39 -18.14
C ASN A 58 -14.83 -3.62 -19.03
N VAL A 59 -15.99 -4.25 -18.86
CA VAL A 59 -16.54 -5.30 -19.74
C VAL A 59 -17.08 -4.64 -21.00
#